data_AF-A0A1C5WWK0-F1
#
_entry.id   AF-A0A1C5WWK0-F1
#
_cell.length_a   1.000
_cell.length_b   1.000
_cell.length_c   1.000
_cell.angle_alpha   90.00
_cell.angle_beta   90.00
_cell.angle_gamma   90.00
#
_symmetry.space_group_name_H-M   'P 1'
#
loop_
_entity.id
_entity.type
_entity.pdbx_description
1 polymer ?
#
loop_
_entity_poly.entity_id
_entity_poly.type
_entity_poly.pdbx_seq_one_letter_code
_entity_poly.pdbx_strand_id
1 'polypeptide(L)'
;MKTMKHLFGALPLVALTLSFTACGNDETFGEPETTPAGNQVTMTFTANAPAPAAGTRTSLVEGTQVYWTPDDVIGVYSCTSEEFYVEEPGSPFTTGLSAAAPTATFTGTVEADALQYIAVYPQDMFALCVWSSGSTMLGFTLPPVQTAVAGGFATGLNPSLAMTDDMGGDLSFENLCALVKFSISGGDADKLKSVTLTDLGGTGLSGTAQYVYAPSMDMEMVMAVVPYVTLTGPFTTGADYYFVVAPSVNTDSGQPAALKNGFSLTFTRRDGTSFTKTASGGIGDDTDLAAGMILDLGAIDLSGATYQEAITNLAFINAVGDKVGWEVTGGGGTVLLTEENKQAIEAVTSLNIEGKNLTDISGIEYFTNLTSLNCGKNQLTALPVENLTNLTLLYCSYNQLTELPVEKLTNLTELSCFDNQLTALPVKNLTQLTSLPCNNNQLTALPVENLTQLKNLYCNNNQLTSLPVGKLNNLNVLNCHDNRLTELDITSVTSLNSLYCGNQTNAAGEPRTLTLILTSAQKDTWDKRWGSYDDNARVSAEVKDLGSTAHW
;
A
#
# COMPACT_ATOMS: atom_id res chain seq x y z
N MET A 1 -22.65 -32.77 -48.76
CA MET A 1 -21.75 -33.43 -47.80
C MET A 1 -21.79 -32.61 -46.52
N LYS A 2 -22.78 -32.88 -45.65
CA LYS A 2 -22.77 -33.78 -44.47
C LYS A 2 -21.93 -33.17 -43.32
N THR A 3 -22.43 -32.85 -42.12
CA THR A 3 -23.73 -32.94 -41.40
C THR A 3 -23.49 -32.25 -40.03
N MET A 4 -24.18 -31.17 -39.65
CA MET A 4 -25.40 -31.05 -38.81
C MET A 4 -25.49 -31.81 -37.46
N LYS A 5 -25.60 -30.99 -36.39
CA LYS A 5 -26.65 -30.91 -35.32
C LYS A 5 -26.78 -31.93 -34.16
N HIS A 6 -27.25 -31.32 -33.05
CA HIS A 6 -28.07 -31.79 -31.90
C HIS A 6 -27.26 -31.93 -30.58
N LEU A 7 -27.53 -31.24 -29.46
CA LEU A 7 -28.70 -30.68 -28.75
C LEU A 7 -29.56 -31.69 -27.95
N PHE A 8 -29.44 -31.59 -26.61
CA PHE A 8 -30.27 -32.02 -25.46
C PHE A 8 -30.68 -33.49 -25.23
N GLY A 9 -30.61 -33.91 -23.96
CA GLY A 9 -31.42 -35.00 -23.39
C GLY A 9 -30.93 -35.51 -22.04
N ALA A 10 -31.81 -35.54 -21.04
CA ALA A 10 -31.55 -35.77 -19.61
C ALA A 10 -31.47 -37.26 -19.16
N LEU A 11 -30.80 -37.47 -18.00
CA LEU A 11 -30.94 -38.47 -16.90
C LEU A 11 -31.94 -39.67 -17.05
N PRO A 12 -31.67 -40.87 -16.46
CA PRO A 12 -31.55 -41.02 -15.01
C PRO A 12 -30.62 -42.12 -14.43
N LEU A 13 -30.48 -42.00 -13.11
CA LEU A 13 -29.90 -42.84 -12.06
C LEU A 13 -30.35 -44.32 -12.07
N VAL A 14 -29.43 -45.28 -11.94
CA VAL A 14 -29.68 -46.59 -11.29
C VAL A 14 -28.40 -47.06 -10.57
N ALA A 15 -28.54 -47.28 -9.27
CA ALA A 15 -27.56 -47.91 -8.40
C ALA A 15 -27.42 -49.40 -8.73
N LEU A 16 -26.19 -49.93 -8.73
CA LEU A 16 -25.95 -51.36 -8.55
C LEU A 16 -24.79 -51.56 -7.58
N THR A 17 -25.17 -51.86 -6.34
CA THR A 17 -24.30 -52.47 -5.33
C THR A 17 -23.96 -53.90 -5.75
N LEU A 18 -22.68 -54.22 -5.89
CA LEU A 18 -22.17 -55.59 -5.89
C LEU A 18 -21.03 -55.69 -4.87
N SER A 19 -21.39 -56.25 -3.72
CA SER A 19 -20.48 -56.78 -2.72
C SER A 19 -19.95 -58.14 -3.19
N PHE A 20 -18.62 -58.29 -3.26
CA PHE A 20 -17.95 -59.57 -3.12
C PHE A 20 -16.68 -59.39 -2.29
N THR A 21 -16.74 -59.85 -1.05
CA THR A 21 -15.58 -60.32 -0.30
C THR A 21 -15.08 -61.62 -0.93
N ALA A 22 -13.82 -61.65 -1.36
CA ALA A 22 -13.06 -62.87 -1.48
C ALA A 22 -11.58 -62.55 -1.24
N CYS A 23 -11.02 -63.14 -0.18
CA CYS A 23 -9.58 -63.27 0.00
C CYS A 23 -8.97 -64.00 -1.21
N GLY A 24 -7.92 -63.41 -1.76
CA GLY A 24 -6.97 -64.07 -2.62
C GLY A 24 -5.67 -63.29 -2.54
N ASN A 25 -4.68 -63.85 -1.84
CA ASN A 25 -3.30 -63.42 -1.99
C ASN A 25 -2.92 -63.64 -3.45
N ASP A 26 -2.64 -62.57 -4.18
CA ASP A 26 -1.80 -62.63 -5.35
C ASP A 26 -0.98 -61.34 -5.42
N GLU A 27 0.32 -61.51 -5.29
CA GLU A 27 1.30 -60.48 -5.58
C GLU A 27 1.20 -60.15 -7.07
N THR A 28 0.65 -58.99 -7.40
CA THR A 28 0.73 -58.44 -8.76
C THR A 28 1.59 -57.18 -8.75
N PHE A 29 2.83 -57.35 -9.21
CA PHE A 29 3.71 -56.31 -9.70
C PHE A 29 3.14 -55.66 -10.97
N GLY A 30 3.23 -54.32 -11.04
CA GLY A 30 2.99 -53.48 -12.23
C GLY A 30 2.18 -52.23 -11.83
N GLU A 31 2.65 -50.99 -11.98
CA GLU A 31 3.50 -50.35 -13.00
C GLU A 31 4.49 -49.35 -12.35
N PRO A 32 5.54 -48.86 -13.06
CA PRO A 32 6.47 -47.91 -12.46
C PRO A 32 5.75 -46.58 -12.29
N GLU A 33 5.47 -46.21 -11.04
CA GLU A 33 5.32 -44.81 -10.71
C GLU A 33 6.59 -44.12 -11.19
N THR A 34 6.41 -43.10 -12.02
CA THR A 34 7.44 -42.15 -12.38
C THR A 34 8.04 -41.65 -11.07
N THR A 35 9.23 -42.16 -10.74
CA THR A 35 10.02 -41.68 -9.62
C THR A 35 10.12 -40.15 -9.75
N PRO A 36 9.66 -39.39 -8.75
CA PRO A 36 9.97 -37.97 -8.70
C PRO A 36 11.50 -37.84 -8.78
N ALA A 37 11.98 -36.88 -9.57
CA ALA A 37 13.41 -36.61 -9.63
C ALA A 37 13.90 -36.18 -8.23
N GLY A 38 14.91 -36.87 -7.68
CA GLY A 38 15.40 -36.65 -6.32
C GLY A 38 14.90 -37.71 -5.34
N ASN A 39 15.51 -37.82 -4.16
CA ASN A 39 15.14 -38.82 -3.15
C ASN A 39 13.81 -38.44 -2.44
N GLN A 40 12.82 -37.94 -3.17
CA GLN A 40 11.60 -37.39 -2.61
C GLN A 40 10.53 -38.47 -2.38
N VAL A 41 9.86 -38.41 -1.22
CA VAL A 41 8.80 -39.32 -0.78
C VAL A 41 7.55 -38.56 -0.39
N THR A 42 6.37 -39.16 -0.63
CA THR A 42 5.10 -38.62 -0.14
C THR A 42 4.95 -38.93 1.34
N MET A 43 4.65 -37.92 2.15
CA MET A 43 4.52 -38.04 3.59
C MET A 43 3.22 -37.44 4.11
N THR A 44 2.81 -37.92 5.27
CA THR A 44 1.65 -37.43 6.01
C THR A 44 2.10 -37.04 7.41
N PHE A 45 1.94 -35.77 7.76
CA PHE A 45 2.14 -35.27 9.12
C PHE A 45 0.80 -35.09 9.81
N THR A 46 0.74 -35.37 11.10
CA THR A 46 -0.46 -35.15 11.91
C THR A 46 -0.18 -34.03 12.88
N ALA A 47 -0.80 -32.87 12.68
CA ALA A 47 -0.75 -31.77 13.62
C ALA A 47 -1.89 -31.91 14.63
N ASN A 48 -1.57 -31.89 15.91
CA ASN A 48 -2.60 -31.88 16.96
C ASN A 48 -3.28 -30.50 17.00
N ALA A 49 -4.60 -30.47 17.18
CA ALA A 49 -5.41 -29.26 17.31
C ALA A 49 -6.56 -29.51 18.30
N PRO A 50 -6.80 -28.62 19.28
CA PRO A 50 -7.94 -28.80 20.18
C PRO A 50 -9.26 -28.79 19.41
N ALA A 51 -10.21 -29.64 19.81
CA ALA A 51 -11.55 -29.66 19.22
C ALA A 51 -12.24 -28.27 19.41
N PRO A 52 -12.83 -27.68 18.35
CA PRO A 52 -13.21 -26.27 18.34
C PRO A 52 -14.39 -25.88 19.25
N ALA A 53 -14.39 -24.62 19.69
CA ALA A 53 -15.57 -23.76 19.53
C ALA A 53 -15.59 -23.27 18.07
N ALA A 54 -16.68 -23.52 17.34
CA ALA A 54 -16.74 -23.25 15.90
C ALA A 54 -16.44 -21.78 15.58
N GLY A 55 -15.44 -21.53 14.73
CA GLY A 55 -15.19 -20.22 14.12
C GLY A 55 -14.02 -19.39 14.66
N THR A 56 -13.21 -19.91 15.59
CA THR A 56 -12.09 -19.16 16.21
C THR A 56 -10.75 -19.88 16.02
N ARG A 57 -9.70 -19.20 15.51
CA ARG A 57 -8.38 -19.77 15.17
C ARG A 57 -7.48 -20.12 16.37
N THR A 58 -7.96 -20.00 17.61
CA THR A 58 -7.14 -20.25 18.81
C THR A 58 -7.90 -21.04 19.86
N SER A 59 -7.26 -22.10 20.35
CA SER A 59 -7.52 -22.63 21.68
C SER A 59 -6.69 -21.84 22.69
N LEU A 60 -7.38 -21.17 23.60
CA LEU A 60 -6.90 -20.11 24.49
C LEU A 60 -6.38 -20.67 25.82
N VAL A 61 -5.26 -21.40 25.83
CA VAL A 61 -4.55 -21.79 27.06
C VAL A 61 -3.04 -21.68 26.82
N GLU A 62 -2.27 -21.27 27.83
CA GLU A 62 -0.80 -21.25 27.82
C GLU A 62 -0.26 -22.64 27.41
N GLY A 63 0.55 -22.70 26.33
CA GLY A 63 1.07 -23.97 25.77
C GLY A 63 0.16 -24.70 24.75
N THR A 64 -0.75 -24.01 24.04
CA THR A 64 -1.72 -24.67 23.14
C THR A 64 -1.53 -24.38 21.63
N GLN A 65 -1.84 -25.40 20.82
CA GLN A 65 -1.62 -25.55 19.38
C GLN A 65 -2.55 -24.71 18.47
N VAL A 66 -2.08 -24.53 17.22
CA VAL A 66 -2.72 -23.81 16.09
C VAL A 66 -4.04 -24.47 15.66
N TYR A 67 -5.08 -23.67 15.39
CA TYR A 67 -6.31 -24.15 14.75
C TYR A 67 -6.16 -24.15 13.22
N TRP A 68 -6.43 -25.30 12.62
CA TRP A 68 -6.29 -25.54 11.19
C TRP A 68 -7.64 -25.46 10.45
N THR A 69 -7.60 -24.93 9.24
CA THR A 69 -8.72 -24.87 8.30
C THR A 69 -8.41 -25.68 7.03
N PRO A 70 -9.41 -26.14 6.25
CA PRO A 70 -9.18 -27.02 5.10
C PRO A 70 -8.37 -26.40 3.94
N ASP A 71 -8.18 -25.08 3.95
CA ASP A 71 -7.42 -24.36 2.95
C ASP A 71 -6.00 -24.00 3.43
N ASP A 72 -5.63 -24.38 4.67
CA ASP A 72 -4.31 -24.09 5.19
C ASP A 72 -3.24 -24.97 4.52
N VAL A 73 -2.11 -24.34 4.21
CA VAL A 73 -0.92 -24.96 3.62
C VAL A 73 0.27 -24.67 4.53
N ILE A 74 0.98 -25.72 4.94
CA ILE A 74 2.26 -25.60 5.64
C ILE A 74 3.40 -25.82 4.64
N GLY A 75 4.53 -25.17 4.89
CA GLY A 75 5.79 -25.44 4.20
C GLY A 75 6.64 -26.41 5.02
N VAL A 76 7.17 -27.45 4.40
CA VAL A 76 8.09 -28.40 5.05
C VAL A 76 9.47 -28.31 4.43
N TYR A 77 10.48 -28.06 5.26
CA TYR A 77 11.89 -28.06 4.93
C TYR A 77 12.53 -29.38 5.35
N SER A 78 13.29 -29.99 4.44
CA SER A 78 14.03 -31.24 4.69
C SER A 78 15.51 -30.93 4.91
N CYS A 79 15.96 -30.91 6.17
CA CYS A 79 17.34 -30.61 6.52
C CYS A 79 18.24 -31.84 6.27
N THR A 80 18.94 -31.88 5.13
CA THR A 80 19.72 -33.08 4.73
C THR A 80 21.18 -33.10 5.20
N SER A 81 21.67 -32.03 5.85
CA SER A 81 23.07 -31.91 6.31
C SER A 81 23.23 -30.89 7.44
N GLU A 82 24.25 -31.03 8.30
CA GLU A 82 24.58 -30.14 9.45
C GLU A 82 24.83 -28.66 9.14
N GLU A 83 24.95 -28.30 7.87
CA GLU A 83 25.01 -26.91 7.41
C GLU A 83 24.06 -26.77 6.22
N PHE A 84 22.75 -26.82 6.50
CA PHE A 84 21.72 -26.70 5.47
C PHE A 84 21.29 -25.26 5.30
N TYR A 85 21.17 -24.80 4.05
CA TYR A 85 20.82 -23.43 3.68
C TYR A 85 19.83 -23.43 2.51
N VAL A 86 18.65 -22.85 2.72
CA VAL A 86 17.62 -22.68 1.66
C VAL A 86 16.96 -21.31 1.79
N GLU A 87 16.73 -20.68 0.63
CA GLU A 87 16.03 -19.39 0.48
C GLU A 87 14.67 -19.51 -0.24
N GLU A 88 14.23 -20.73 -0.55
CA GLU A 88 12.96 -21.01 -1.22
C GLU A 88 11.85 -21.37 -0.21
N PRO A 89 10.56 -21.22 -0.56
CA PRO A 89 9.46 -21.69 0.27
C PRO A 89 9.56 -23.20 0.54
N GLY A 90 9.12 -23.63 1.72
CA GLY A 90 9.07 -25.04 2.07
C GLY A 90 8.16 -25.83 1.12
N SER A 91 8.42 -27.13 1.00
CA SER A 91 7.60 -28.01 0.18
C SER A 91 6.14 -27.94 0.66
N PRO A 92 5.16 -27.76 -0.25
CA PRO A 92 3.78 -27.54 0.14
C PRO A 92 3.17 -28.82 0.70
N PHE A 93 2.52 -28.69 1.85
CA PHE A 93 1.71 -29.73 2.46
C PHE A 93 0.30 -29.18 2.68
N THR A 94 -0.69 -29.81 2.07
CA THR A 94 -2.09 -29.35 2.13
C THR A 94 -2.84 -30.06 3.23
N THR A 95 -3.72 -29.34 3.92
CA THR A 95 -4.62 -29.90 4.92
C THR A 95 -5.64 -30.87 4.32
N GLY A 96 -5.72 -32.07 4.88
CA GLY A 96 -6.83 -33.00 4.77
C GLY A 96 -7.56 -33.06 6.11
N LEU A 97 -8.60 -32.23 6.29
CA LEU A 97 -9.44 -32.27 7.49
C LEU A 97 -10.61 -33.24 7.30
N SER A 98 -10.70 -34.27 8.14
CA SER A 98 -11.94 -35.04 8.32
C SER A 98 -12.76 -34.37 9.43
N ALA A 99 -14.01 -34.01 9.14
CA ALA A 99 -14.84 -33.20 10.01
C ALA A 99 -14.88 -33.76 11.46
N ALA A 100 -14.47 -32.92 12.43
CA ALA A 100 -14.54 -33.10 13.88
C ALA A 100 -13.40 -33.85 14.61
N ALA A 101 -12.23 -34.09 14.00
CA ALA A 101 -11.08 -34.66 14.71
C ALA A 101 -10.20 -33.58 15.40
N PRO A 102 -9.56 -33.88 16.55
CA PRO A 102 -8.60 -33.01 17.23
C PRO A 102 -7.21 -33.02 16.55
N THR A 103 -7.15 -33.36 15.26
CA THR A 103 -5.93 -33.48 14.50
C THR A 103 -6.15 -33.04 13.05
N ALA A 104 -5.17 -32.38 12.47
CA ALA A 104 -5.10 -32.04 11.06
C ALA A 104 -4.05 -32.91 10.38
N THR A 105 -4.43 -33.55 9.29
CA THR A 105 -3.51 -34.34 8.48
C THR A 105 -3.00 -33.49 7.33
N PHE A 106 -1.69 -33.46 7.14
CA PHE A 106 -1.02 -32.70 6.10
C PHE A 106 -0.27 -33.65 5.18
N THR A 107 -0.55 -33.61 3.88
CA THR A 107 0.10 -34.49 2.90
C THR A 107 0.87 -33.68 1.85
N GLY A 108 2.08 -34.12 1.54
CA GLY A 108 2.98 -33.47 0.59
C GLY A 108 4.23 -34.33 0.32
N THR A 109 5.21 -33.78 -0.38
CA THR A 109 6.46 -34.46 -0.76
C THR A 109 7.68 -33.81 -0.10
N VAL A 110 8.61 -34.62 0.41
CA VAL A 110 9.87 -34.18 1.05
C VAL A 110 11.04 -35.07 0.66
N GLU A 111 12.28 -34.63 0.88
CA GLU A 111 13.45 -35.50 0.77
C GLU A 111 13.44 -36.58 1.86
N ALA A 112 13.70 -37.84 1.47
CA ALA A 112 13.84 -38.97 2.37
C ALA A 112 15.12 -38.87 3.20
N ASP A 113 15.11 -39.50 4.37
CA ASP A 113 16.26 -39.62 5.28
C ASP A 113 16.89 -38.28 5.69
N ALA A 114 16.08 -37.21 5.73
CA ALA A 114 16.54 -35.93 6.26
C ALA A 114 16.89 -36.06 7.75
N LEU A 115 17.88 -35.29 8.21
CA LEU A 115 18.29 -35.26 9.61
C LEU A 115 17.21 -34.63 10.51
N GLN A 116 16.42 -33.71 9.93
CA GLN A 116 15.28 -33.08 10.60
C GLN A 116 14.30 -32.53 9.57
N TYR A 117 13.01 -32.53 9.90
CA TYR A 117 11.96 -31.84 9.17
C TYR A 117 11.48 -30.63 9.98
N ILE A 118 11.43 -29.47 9.32
CA ILE A 118 10.92 -28.22 9.91
C ILE A 118 9.65 -27.84 9.15
N ALA A 119 8.53 -27.80 9.86
CA ALA A 119 7.24 -27.40 9.31
C ALA A 119 6.89 -25.98 9.77
N VAL A 120 6.52 -25.12 8.82
CA VAL A 120 6.14 -23.72 9.08
C VAL A 120 4.76 -23.41 8.52
N TYR A 121 4.05 -22.53 9.21
CA TYR A 121 2.81 -21.93 8.73
C TYR A 121 2.89 -20.40 8.84
N PRO A 122 2.48 -19.64 7.81
CA PRO A 122 2.09 -20.10 6.48
C PRO A 122 3.30 -20.55 5.65
N GLN A 123 3.06 -21.25 4.53
CA GLN A 123 4.12 -21.79 3.65
C GLN A 123 5.10 -20.71 3.15
N ASP A 124 4.60 -19.51 2.86
CA ASP A 124 5.33 -18.39 2.28
C ASP A 124 6.12 -17.55 3.30
N MET A 125 6.21 -18.03 4.55
CA MET A 125 7.15 -17.52 5.52
C MET A 125 8.57 -17.53 4.92
N PHE A 126 9.23 -16.37 4.87
CA PHE A 126 10.61 -16.27 4.38
C PHE A 126 11.55 -16.97 5.37
N ALA A 127 11.74 -18.26 5.17
CA ALA A 127 12.70 -19.02 5.94
C ALA A 127 14.05 -18.93 5.23
N LEU A 128 14.96 -18.15 5.82
CA LEU A 128 16.38 -18.42 5.65
C LEU A 128 16.73 -19.59 6.56
N CYS A 129 16.42 -20.81 6.12
CA CYS A 129 16.62 -22.00 6.94
C CYS A 129 18.11 -22.32 7.01
N VAL A 130 18.79 -21.82 8.05
CA VAL A 130 20.15 -22.24 8.41
C VAL A 130 20.01 -23.27 9.51
N TRP A 131 20.15 -24.54 9.17
CA TRP A 131 20.18 -25.60 10.18
C TRP A 131 21.61 -25.97 10.52
N SER A 132 21.90 -26.01 11.82
CA SER A 132 22.99 -26.79 12.40
C SER A 132 22.49 -27.58 13.59
N SER A 133 23.27 -28.55 14.06
CA SER A 133 22.96 -29.35 15.26
C SER A 133 22.70 -28.51 16.53
N GLY A 134 22.90 -27.19 16.47
CA GLY A 134 22.47 -26.24 17.49
C GLY A 134 22.05 -24.86 16.98
N SER A 135 21.40 -24.71 15.81
CA SER A 135 20.78 -23.43 15.39
C SER A 135 19.72 -23.58 14.29
N THR A 136 18.68 -22.74 14.32
CA THR A 136 17.69 -22.53 13.23
C THR A 136 17.37 -21.04 13.13
N MET A 137 17.15 -20.55 11.90
CA MET A 137 16.75 -19.17 11.64
C MET A 137 15.49 -19.12 10.75
N LEU A 138 14.54 -18.25 11.10
CA LEU A 138 13.27 -18.06 10.39
C LEU A 138 12.93 -16.56 10.32
N GLY A 139 12.19 -16.14 9.30
CA GLY A 139 11.74 -14.76 9.18
C GLY A 139 10.31 -14.66 8.66
N PHE A 140 9.57 -13.68 9.13
CA PHE A 140 8.24 -13.37 8.60
C PHE A 140 7.96 -11.88 8.66
N THR A 141 7.02 -11.42 7.85
CA THR A 141 6.53 -10.05 7.92
C THR A 141 5.11 -10.06 8.46
N LEU A 142 4.90 -9.39 9.59
CA LEU A 142 3.56 -9.11 10.09
C LEU A 142 3.03 -7.84 9.41
N PRO A 143 1.85 -7.91 8.78
CA PRO A 143 1.28 -6.72 8.17
C PRO A 143 0.80 -5.75 9.26
N PRO A 144 1.10 -4.45 9.12
CA PRO A 144 0.60 -3.41 10.04
C PRO A 144 -0.91 -3.18 9.91
N VAL A 145 -1.52 -3.69 8.83
CA VAL A 145 -2.97 -3.68 8.63
C VAL A 145 -3.45 -5.13 8.51
N GLN A 146 -4.36 -5.52 9.39
CA GLN A 146 -4.93 -6.85 9.50
C GLN A 146 -6.45 -6.78 9.34
N THR A 147 -7.07 -7.91 9.00
CA THR A 147 -8.53 -8.00 8.88
C THR A 147 -9.13 -8.43 10.20
N ALA A 148 -10.13 -7.68 10.68
CA ALA A 148 -10.90 -8.04 11.86
C ALA A 148 -11.75 -9.29 11.59
N VAL A 149 -11.54 -10.35 12.37
CA VAL A 149 -12.33 -11.58 12.32
C VAL A 149 -12.92 -11.83 13.69
N ALA A 150 -14.25 -11.93 13.78
CA ALA A 150 -14.92 -12.18 15.04
C ALA A 150 -14.47 -13.53 15.63
N GLY A 151 -13.94 -13.51 16.84
CA GLY A 151 -13.40 -14.65 17.55
C GLY A 151 -12.02 -15.10 17.08
N GLY A 152 -11.33 -14.39 16.19
CA GLY A 152 -10.00 -14.81 15.73
C GLY A 152 -9.26 -13.79 14.88
N PHE A 153 -8.49 -14.30 13.92
CA PHE A 153 -7.70 -13.53 12.96
C PHE A 153 -7.78 -14.18 11.57
N ALA A 154 -7.39 -13.43 10.53
CA ALA A 154 -7.44 -13.90 9.15
C ALA A 154 -6.46 -15.06 8.88
N THR A 155 -6.77 -15.89 7.90
CA THR A 155 -5.87 -16.95 7.39
C THR A 155 -4.51 -16.37 6.98
N GLY A 156 -3.44 -17.13 7.23
CA GLY A 156 -2.06 -16.71 6.94
C GLY A 156 -1.46 -15.75 7.97
N LEU A 157 -2.19 -15.38 9.03
CA LEU A 157 -1.67 -14.66 10.19
C LEU A 157 -1.33 -15.61 11.33
N ASN A 158 -0.51 -15.13 12.28
CA ASN A 158 0.05 -15.88 13.41
C ASN A 158 1.02 -17.02 12.99
N PRO A 159 2.18 -16.65 12.40
CA PRO A 159 3.29 -17.55 12.11
C PRO A 159 3.55 -18.60 13.18
N SER A 160 3.74 -19.85 12.77
CA SER A 160 3.96 -20.97 13.69
C SER A 160 4.97 -21.97 13.13
N LEU A 161 5.69 -22.67 14.02
CA LEU A 161 6.67 -23.69 13.64
C LEU A 161 6.49 -25.00 14.41
N ALA A 162 6.83 -26.11 13.78
CA ALA A 162 7.00 -27.42 14.41
C ALA A 162 8.25 -28.11 13.85
N MET A 163 8.88 -28.97 14.63
CA MET A 163 10.04 -29.75 14.20
C MET A 163 9.88 -31.22 14.58
N THR A 164 10.40 -32.12 13.76
CA THR A 164 10.45 -33.56 14.04
C THR A 164 11.65 -34.19 13.34
N ASP A 165 12.33 -35.12 14.00
CA ASP A 165 13.30 -36.04 13.40
C ASP A 165 12.62 -37.32 12.88
N ASP A 166 11.43 -37.65 13.40
CA ASP A 166 10.62 -38.76 12.93
C ASP A 166 9.93 -38.46 11.60
N MET A 167 10.27 -39.26 10.59
CA MET A 167 9.65 -39.22 9.27
C MET A 167 8.13 -39.54 9.38
N GLY A 168 7.29 -38.52 9.30
CA GLY A 168 5.82 -38.65 9.29
C GLY A 168 5.23 -38.67 10.69
N GLY A 169 6.01 -38.20 11.68
CA GLY A 169 5.58 -38.09 13.07
C GLY A 169 4.53 -37.00 13.32
N ASP A 170 4.13 -36.90 14.59
CA ASP A 170 3.21 -35.87 15.05
C ASP A 170 3.92 -34.51 15.11
N LEU A 171 3.25 -33.46 14.64
CA LEU A 171 3.74 -32.08 14.71
C LEU A 171 3.03 -31.32 15.83
N SER A 172 3.81 -30.72 16.71
CA SER A 172 3.31 -29.76 17.69
C SER A 172 3.76 -28.36 17.28
N PHE A 173 2.82 -27.56 16.78
CA PHE A 173 3.12 -26.20 16.35
C PHE A 173 3.11 -25.22 17.52
N GLU A 174 4.15 -24.40 17.57
CA GLU A 174 4.29 -23.29 18.50
C GLU A 174 4.10 -21.97 17.77
N ASN A 175 3.30 -21.08 18.36
CA ASN A 175 3.02 -19.76 17.81
C ASN A 175 4.23 -18.84 18.01
N LEU A 176 4.61 -18.12 16.96
CA LEU A 176 5.71 -17.17 16.95
C LEU A 176 5.22 -15.72 17.10
N CYS A 177 4.00 -15.50 17.54
CA CYS A 177 3.47 -14.17 17.81
C CYS A 177 2.77 -14.14 19.15
N ALA A 178 2.65 -12.95 19.71
CA ALA A 178 1.72 -12.68 20.80
C ALA A 178 0.38 -12.23 20.22
N LEU A 179 -0.69 -12.42 20.98
CA LEU A 179 -2.03 -11.99 20.63
C LEU A 179 -2.52 -10.95 21.64
N VAL A 180 -3.00 -9.81 21.16
CA VAL A 180 -3.69 -8.83 22.00
C VAL A 180 -5.17 -8.93 21.74
N LYS A 181 -5.90 -9.47 22.71
CA LYS A 181 -7.34 -9.72 22.64
C LYS A 181 -8.13 -8.57 23.24
N PHE A 182 -9.24 -8.21 22.62
CA PHE A 182 -10.22 -7.27 23.19
C PHE A 182 -11.62 -7.59 22.65
N SER A 183 -12.65 -7.09 23.35
CA SER A 183 -14.01 -7.03 22.81
C SER A 183 -14.55 -5.61 22.91
N ILE A 184 -15.63 -5.30 22.20
CA ILE A 184 -16.24 -3.97 22.19
C ILE A 184 -17.61 -4.00 22.85
N SER A 185 -17.88 -3.05 23.75
CA SER A 185 -19.21 -2.77 24.31
C SER A 185 -19.63 -1.31 24.06
N GLY A 186 -20.90 -0.97 24.30
CA GLY A 186 -21.39 0.42 24.20
C GLY A 186 -22.10 0.82 22.89
N GLY A 187 -22.36 -0.11 21.96
CA GLY A 187 -23.28 0.11 20.82
C GLY A 187 -22.73 0.89 19.62
N ASP A 188 -21.41 1.12 19.56
CA ASP A 188 -20.76 1.81 18.43
C ASP A 188 -19.91 0.89 17.54
N ALA A 189 -19.79 -0.40 17.90
CA ALA A 189 -18.97 -1.36 17.16
C ALA A 189 -19.35 -1.42 15.67
N ASP A 190 -20.65 -1.42 15.39
CA ASP A 190 -21.19 -1.48 14.03
C ASP A 190 -20.89 -0.24 13.19
N LYS A 191 -20.46 0.89 13.79
CA LYS A 191 -20.06 2.12 13.09
C LYS A 191 -18.55 2.19 12.83
N LEU A 192 -17.77 1.31 13.44
CA LEU A 192 -16.32 1.30 13.28
C LEU A 192 -15.93 0.82 11.88
N LYS A 193 -14.88 1.48 11.36
CA LYS A 193 -14.12 1.09 10.18
C LYS A 193 -12.85 0.34 10.59
N SER A 194 -12.20 0.79 11.67
CA SER A 194 -10.95 0.21 12.16
C SER A 194 -10.73 0.44 13.65
N VAL A 195 -9.87 -0.39 14.23
CA VAL A 195 -9.29 -0.22 15.56
C VAL A 195 -7.78 -0.37 15.45
N THR A 196 -7.02 0.61 15.93
CA THR A 196 -5.56 0.60 15.89
C THR A 196 -5.00 0.47 17.30
N LEU A 197 -4.18 -0.57 17.52
CA LEU A 197 -3.34 -0.73 18.69
C LEU A 197 -2.00 -0.08 18.40
N THR A 198 -1.54 0.81 19.28
CA THR A 198 -0.20 1.41 19.18
C THR A 198 0.55 1.29 20.49
N ASP A 199 1.81 0.89 20.41
CA ASP A 199 2.77 0.95 21.50
C ASP A 199 3.29 2.38 21.69
N LEU A 200 3.18 2.91 22.91
CA LEU A 200 3.64 4.28 23.22
C LEU A 200 5.15 4.34 23.49
N GLY A 201 5.80 3.19 23.70
CA GLY A 201 7.25 3.08 23.79
C GLY A 201 7.96 3.20 22.45
N GLY A 202 7.22 3.15 21.34
CA GLY A 202 7.78 3.15 19.99
C GLY A 202 8.40 1.81 19.58
N THR A 203 8.12 0.74 20.32
CA THR A 203 8.61 -0.61 20.06
C THR A 203 7.77 -1.28 18.98
N GLY A 204 8.40 -2.04 18.08
CA GLY A 204 7.72 -2.57 16.89
C GLY A 204 6.72 -3.68 17.20
N LEU A 205 5.42 -3.46 16.96
CA LEU A 205 4.36 -4.46 17.03
C LEU A 205 4.15 -5.22 15.71
N SER A 206 4.61 -4.68 14.57
CA SER A 206 4.54 -5.31 13.26
C SER A 206 5.73 -4.94 12.36
N GLY A 207 5.75 -5.48 11.14
CA GLY A 207 6.89 -5.44 10.22
C GLY A 207 7.62 -6.77 10.19
N THR A 208 8.88 -6.74 9.76
CA THR A 208 9.69 -7.96 9.63
C THR A 208 10.21 -8.41 10.99
N ALA A 209 9.78 -9.59 11.43
CA ALA A 209 10.36 -10.30 12.55
C ALA A 209 11.31 -11.37 12.01
N GLN A 210 12.45 -11.52 12.68
CA GLN A 210 13.39 -12.60 12.43
C GLN A 210 13.50 -13.40 13.72
N TYR A 211 13.81 -14.68 13.60
CA TYR A 211 13.99 -15.63 14.69
C TYR A 211 15.33 -16.28 14.47
N VAL A 212 16.19 -16.24 15.47
CA VAL A 212 17.51 -16.86 15.44
C VAL A 212 17.70 -17.62 16.77
N TYR A 213 18.11 -18.89 16.70
CA TYR A 213 18.65 -19.76 17.77
C TYR A 213 17.75 -20.84 18.43
N ALA A 214 18.38 -21.69 19.27
CA ALA A 214 18.39 -23.17 19.25
C ALA A 214 17.71 -23.88 20.46
N PRO A 215 17.98 -25.18 20.79
CA PRO A 215 17.04 -26.27 21.17
C PRO A 215 16.09 -26.07 22.39
N SER A 216 16.09 -24.92 23.06
CA SER A 216 15.13 -24.53 24.10
C SER A 216 14.00 -23.60 23.60
N MET A 217 14.07 -23.12 22.35
CA MET A 217 13.13 -22.17 21.74
C MET A 217 13.14 -20.74 22.34
N ASP A 218 14.27 -20.32 22.91
CA ASP A 218 14.45 -18.94 23.39
C ASP A 218 14.78 -17.99 22.21
N MET A 219 13.99 -16.92 22.06
CA MET A 219 14.07 -15.97 20.94
C MET A 219 15.14 -14.89 21.16
N GLU A 220 16.15 -14.79 20.28
CA GLU A 220 17.29 -13.86 20.49
C GLU A 220 17.26 -12.53 19.71
N MET A 221 16.49 -12.34 18.63
CA MET A 221 16.47 -11.04 17.90
C MET A 221 15.23 -10.82 17.04
N VAL A 222 14.43 -9.77 17.32
CA VAL A 222 13.30 -9.30 16.48
C VAL A 222 13.62 -7.91 15.92
N MET A 223 13.51 -7.74 14.61
CA MET A 223 13.69 -6.45 13.91
C MET A 223 12.36 -5.75 13.60
N ALA A 224 11.31 -5.98 14.39
CA ALA A 224 10.03 -5.32 14.18
C ALA A 224 10.21 -3.79 14.25
N VAL A 225 9.79 -3.07 13.21
CA VAL A 225 10.04 -1.63 13.05
C VAL A 225 8.78 -0.77 13.11
N VAL A 226 7.59 -1.37 13.15
CA VAL A 226 6.32 -0.61 13.09
C VAL A 226 5.58 -0.71 14.43
N PRO A 227 5.38 0.40 15.17
CA PRO A 227 4.90 0.36 16.56
C PRO A 227 3.38 0.18 16.71
N TYR A 228 2.66 -0.19 15.64
CA TYR A 228 1.22 -0.32 15.65
C TYR A 228 0.72 -1.48 14.80
N VAL A 229 -0.52 -1.89 15.05
CA VAL A 229 -1.32 -2.79 14.22
C VAL A 229 -2.74 -2.24 14.12
N THR A 230 -3.29 -2.17 12.90
CA THR A 230 -4.67 -1.74 12.64
C THR A 230 -5.52 -2.92 12.19
N LEU A 231 -6.58 -3.22 12.93
CA LEU A 231 -7.65 -4.10 12.46
C LEU A 231 -8.64 -3.30 11.63
N THR A 232 -8.96 -3.82 10.45
CA THR A 232 -9.97 -3.25 9.54
C THR A 232 -11.08 -4.26 9.29
N GLY A 233 -12.33 -3.82 9.28
CA GLY A 233 -13.46 -4.71 9.03
C GLY A 233 -14.68 -4.36 9.88
N PRO A 234 -15.77 -5.14 9.76
CA PRO A 234 -16.93 -4.95 10.61
C PRO A 234 -16.61 -5.39 12.03
N PHE A 235 -16.95 -4.53 13.00
CA PHE A 235 -16.90 -4.88 14.41
C PHE A 235 -18.31 -5.11 14.94
N THR A 236 -18.47 -6.12 15.81
CA THR A 236 -19.74 -6.46 16.45
C THR A 236 -19.57 -6.43 17.96
N THR A 237 -20.55 -5.84 18.64
CA THR A 237 -20.57 -5.78 20.10
C THR A 237 -20.52 -7.18 20.71
N GLY A 238 -19.66 -7.38 21.72
CA GLY A 238 -19.52 -8.64 22.45
C GLY A 238 -18.73 -9.74 21.74
N ALA A 239 -18.29 -9.52 20.50
CA ALA A 239 -17.35 -10.43 19.84
C ALA A 239 -15.92 -10.12 20.27
N ASP A 240 -15.10 -11.16 20.39
CA ASP A 240 -13.66 -11.05 20.63
C ASP A 240 -12.90 -10.76 19.32
N TYR A 241 -11.87 -9.93 19.39
CA TYR A 241 -10.98 -9.58 18.29
C TYR A 241 -9.54 -9.66 18.76
N TYR A 242 -8.65 -9.99 17.83
CA TYR A 242 -7.24 -10.27 18.13
C TYR A 242 -6.34 -9.48 17.21
N PHE A 243 -5.41 -8.71 17.79
CA PHE A 243 -4.23 -8.22 17.07
C PHE A 243 -3.16 -9.31 17.12
N VAL A 244 -2.64 -9.71 15.97
CA VAL A 244 -1.43 -10.55 15.91
C VAL A 244 -0.22 -9.61 15.91
N VAL A 245 0.60 -9.68 16.95
CA VAL A 245 1.71 -8.74 17.16
C VAL A 245 3.04 -9.47 17.33
N ALA A 246 4.11 -8.80 16.93
CA ALA A 246 5.46 -9.27 17.18
C ALA A 246 5.70 -9.40 18.69
N PRO A 247 6.33 -10.50 19.15
CA PRO A 247 6.66 -10.67 20.55
C PRO A 247 7.88 -9.85 20.99
N SER A 248 8.01 -9.67 22.30
CA SER A 248 9.15 -9.06 22.97
C SER A 248 10.41 -9.94 22.84
N VAL A 249 11.56 -9.33 22.57
CA VAL A 249 12.88 -9.97 22.69
C VAL A 249 13.73 -9.29 23.74
N ASN A 250 14.38 -10.09 24.58
CA ASN A 250 15.36 -9.62 25.53
C ASN A 250 16.72 -9.49 24.84
N THR A 251 16.96 -8.38 24.13
CA THR A 251 18.30 -8.07 23.61
C THR A 251 18.98 -7.04 24.50
N ASP A 252 20.27 -7.26 24.78
CA ASP A 252 21.18 -6.24 25.35
C ASP A 252 21.25 -4.96 24.47
N SER A 253 20.68 -4.98 23.25
CA SER A 253 20.54 -3.85 22.33
C SER A 253 19.25 -3.03 22.49
N GLY A 254 18.36 -3.42 23.42
CA GLY A 254 17.44 -2.51 24.10
C GLY A 254 16.34 -1.85 23.28
N GLN A 255 15.31 -2.60 22.87
CA GLN A 255 13.89 -2.25 23.06
C GLN A 255 12.99 -3.46 22.70
N PRO A 256 12.46 -4.23 23.69
CA PRO A 256 11.48 -5.30 23.42
C PRO A 256 10.15 -4.71 22.93
N ALA A 257 9.42 -5.40 22.04
CA ALA A 257 8.02 -5.13 21.72
C ALA A 257 7.12 -5.47 22.92
N ALA A 258 7.18 -4.62 23.94
CA ALA A 258 6.47 -4.81 25.18
C ALA A 258 5.69 -3.52 25.38
N LEU A 259 4.37 -3.62 25.55
CA LEU A 259 3.48 -2.48 25.85
C LEU A 259 3.79 -1.82 27.23
N LYS A 260 5.02 -2.00 27.73
CA LYS A 260 5.63 -1.57 29.00
C LYS A 260 5.50 -0.07 29.22
N ASN A 261 5.62 0.73 28.16
CA ASN A 261 5.49 2.18 28.23
C ASN A 261 4.03 2.65 28.03
N GLY A 262 3.08 1.72 28.09
CA GLY A 262 1.67 1.95 27.80
C GLY A 262 1.34 1.78 26.32
N PHE A 263 0.03 1.72 26.06
CA PHE A 263 -0.50 1.59 24.71
C PHE A 263 -1.74 2.46 24.54
N SER A 264 -2.16 2.62 23.29
CA SER A 264 -3.44 3.23 22.95
C SER A 264 -4.26 2.33 22.05
N LEU A 265 -5.58 2.44 22.18
CA LEU A 265 -6.53 1.96 21.19
C LEU A 265 -7.23 3.14 20.54
N THR A 266 -7.02 3.32 19.24
CA THR A 266 -7.72 4.33 18.43
C THR A 266 -8.84 3.67 17.63
N PHE A 267 -10.07 4.05 17.92
CA PHE A 267 -11.28 3.58 17.27
C PHE A 267 -11.69 4.58 16.20
N THR A 268 -11.66 4.18 14.94
CA THR A 268 -12.03 5.06 13.81
C THR A 268 -13.33 4.60 13.17
N ARG A 269 -14.29 5.53 13.05
CA ARG A 269 -15.60 5.30 12.45
C ARG A 269 -15.56 5.44 10.93
N ARG A 270 -16.62 4.97 10.27
CA ARG A 270 -16.78 5.10 8.81
C ARG A 270 -16.94 6.53 8.32
N ASP A 271 -17.37 7.44 9.19
CA ASP A 271 -17.46 8.87 8.91
C ASP A 271 -16.10 9.60 9.03
N GLY A 272 -15.03 8.88 9.38
CA GLY A 272 -13.67 9.43 9.54
C GLY A 272 -13.38 9.97 10.94
N THR A 273 -14.36 10.02 11.84
CA THR A 273 -14.12 10.45 13.22
C THR A 273 -13.45 9.35 14.05
N SER A 274 -12.56 9.74 14.95
CA SER A 274 -11.80 8.83 15.81
C SER A 274 -11.96 9.17 17.29
N PHE A 275 -11.82 8.14 18.12
CA PHE A 275 -11.73 8.23 19.57
C PHE A 275 -10.55 7.39 20.03
N THR A 276 -9.68 7.96 20.85
CA THR A 276 -8.51 7.26 21.36
C THR A 276 -8.64 7.04 22.86
N LYS A 277 -8.49 5.79 23.28
CA LYS A 277 -8.38 5.41 24.69
C LYS A 277 -6.93 5.05 24.96
N THR A 278 -6.29 5.82 25.83
CA THR A 278 -4.91 5.59 26.26
C THR A 278 -4.92 4.81 27.57
N ALA A 279 -4.18 3.71 27.63
CA ALA A 279 -3.84 3.04 28.87
C ALA A 279 -2.43 3.48 29.27
N SER A 280 -2.33 4.57 30.04
CA SER A 280 -1.07 5.01 30.64
C SER A 280 -0.93 4.37 32.02
N GLY A 281 0.07 3.49 32.19
CA GLY A 281 0.47 2.93 33.50
C GLY A 281 -0.62 2.13 34.23
N GLY A 282 -1.11 1.03 33.64
CA GLY A 282 -2.21 0.30 34.32
C GLY A 282 -2.79 -0.97 33.69
N ILE A 283 -2.39 -1.39 32.48
CA ILE A 283 -2.68 -2.74 31.95
C ILE A 283 -1.46 -3.13 31.11
N GLY A 284 -0.69 -4.13 31.56
CA GLY A 284 0.54 -4.55 30.88
C GLY A 284 1.83 -3.87 31.38
N ASP A 285 1.80 -3.09 32.46
CA ASP A 285 3.02 -2.62 33.14
C ASP A 285 3.89 -3.86 33.46
N ASP A 286 5.16 -3.83 33.04
CA ASP A 286 6.12 -4.94 33.08
C ASP A 286 5.74 -6.23 32.31
N THR A 287 4.75 -6.19 31.42
CA THR A 287 4.36 -7.38 30.64
C THR A 287 5.13 -7.46 29.32
N ASP A 288 6.09 -8.37 29.26
CA ASP A 288 6.70 -8.80 27.99
C ASP A 288 5.70 -9.66 27.21
N LEU A 289 5.43 -9.27 25.96
CA LEU A 289 4.59 -10.03 25.04
C LEU A 289 5.37 -11.25 24.55
N ALA A 290 5.28 -12.38 25.25
CA ALA A 290 5.96 -13.60 24.84
C ALA A 290 5.29 -14.25 23.61
N ALA A 291 6.05 -15.01 22.82
CA ALA A 291 5.48 -15.86 21.78
C ALA A 291 4.47 -16.84 22.40
N GLY A 292 3.30 -16.98 21.76
CA GLY A 292 2.19 -17.78 22.28
C GLY A 292 1.38 -17.15 23.42
N MET A 293 1.75 -15.95 23.90
CA MET A 293 0.99 -15.22 24.91
C MET A 293 -0.31 -14.64 24.33
N ILE A 294 -1.36 -14.63 25.15
CA ILE A 294 -2.58 -13.84 24.90
C ILE A 294 -2.72 -12.80 26.00
N LEU A 295 -2.57 -11.53 25.64
CA LEU A 295 -2.91 -10.40 26.50
C LEU A 295 -4.38 -10.04 26.29
N ASP A 296 -5.25 -10.37 27.25
CA ASP A 296 -6.67 -10.01 27.21
C ASP A 296 -6.92 -8.64 27.85
N LEU A 297 -7.26 -7.65 27.01
CA LEU A 297 -7.61 -6.29 27.43
C LEU A 297 -9.06 -6.19 27.96
N GLY A 298 -9.84 -7.26 27.84
CA GLY A 298 -11.24 -7.31 28.23
C GLY A 298 -12.18 -6.53 27.30
N ALA A 299 -13.36 -6.21 27.82
CA ALA A 299 -14.37 -5.45 27.10
C ALA A 299 -14.06 -3.94 27.15
N ILE A 300 -13.83 -3.35 25.99
CA ILE A 300 -13.66 -1.92 25.83
C ILE A 300 -15.04 -1.28 25.64
N ASP A 301 -15.53 -0.65 26.72
CA ASP A 301 -16.76 0.12 26.66
C ASP A 301 -16.55 1.46 25.94
N LEU A 302 -17.31 1.63 24.86
CA LEU A 302 -17.39 2.85 24.07
C LEU A 302 -18.61 3.70 24.45
N SER A 303 -19.40 3.31 25.45
CA SER A 303 -20.51 4.12 25.94
C SER A 303 -19.96 5.44 26.51
N GLY A 304 -20.34 6.56 25.89
CA GLY A 304 -19.82 7.90 26.22
C GLY A 304 -18.53 8.30 25.49
N ALA A 305 -18.03 7.49 24.55
CA ALA A 305 -16.92 7.89 23.68
C ALA A 305 -17.29 9.13 22.85
N THR A 306 -16.42 10.14 22.89
CA THR A 306 -16.57 11.37 22.11
C THR A 306 -15.66 11.28 20.89
N TYR A 307 -16.24 11.01 19.73
CA TYR A 307 -15.51 10.92 18.47
C TYR A 307 -15.32 12.31 17.88
N GLN A 308 -14.11 12.56 17.37
CA GLN A 308 -13.70 13.82 16.77
C GLN A 308 -13.14 13.57 15.38
N GLU A 309 -13.21 14.54 14.49
CA GLU A 309 -12.45 14.47 13.24
C GLU A 309 -10.96 14.26 13.55
N ALA A 310 -10.28 13.50 12.69
CA ALA A 310 -8.89 13.14 12.92
C ALA A 310 -8.14 12.97 11.60
N ILE A 311 -6.85 13.29 11.63
CA ILE A 311 -5.91 12.88 10.60
C ILE A 311 -5.34 11.54 11.03
N THR A 312 -5.55 10.50 10.22
CA THR A 312 -5.11 9.12 10.51
C THR A 312 -4.07 8.60 9.51
N ASN A 313 -3.72 9.39 8.50
CA ASN A 313 -2.67 9.01 7.55
C ASN A 313 -1.30 9.21 8.21
N LEU A 314 -0.75 8.12 8.75
CA LEU A 314 0.54 8.15 9.43
C LEU A 314 1.68 8.60 8.52
N ALA A 315 1.71 8.19 7.25
CA ALA A 315 2.78 8.60 6.33
C ALA A 315 2.79 10.13 6.15
N PHE A 316 1.61 10.72 6.03
CA PHE A 316 1.43 12.17 6.00
C PHE A 316 1.82 12.83 7.32
N ILE A 317 1.33 12.33 8.46
CA ILE A 317 1.69 12.84 9.81
C ILE A 317 3.21 12.85 9.98
N ASN A 318 3.89 11.76 9.63
CA ASN A 318 5.35 11.64 9.70
C ASN A 318 6.07 12.56 8.71
N ALA A 319 5.54 12.73 7.50
CA ALA A 319 6.13 13.61 6.49
C ALA A 319 6.03 15.09 6.89
N VAL A 320 4.94 15.46 7.56
CA VAL A 320 4.75 16.78 8.15
C VAL A 320 5.70 16.98 9.34
N GLY A 321 5.83 15.97 10.21
CA GLY A 321 6.72 15.97 11.37
C GLY A 321 6.40 17.11 12.35
N ASP A 322 7.43 17.69 12.96
CA ASP A 322 7.28 18.72 14.01
C ASP A 322 6.85 20.11 13.49
N LYS A 323 6.55 20.26 12.20
CA LYS A 323 6.24 21.57 11.58
C LYS A 323 4.97 22.22 12.10
N VAL A 324 4.04 21.43 12.62
CA VAL A 324 2.73 21.90 13.09
C VAL A 324 2.76 22.17 14.58
N GLY A 325 3.53 21.42 15.35
CA GLY A 325 3.46 21.44 16.81
C GLY A 325 2.14 20.87 17.37
N TRP A 326 1.44 20.04 16.58
CA TRP A 326 0.27 19.31 17.04
C TRP A 326 0.66 18.21 18.04
N GLU A 327 -0.30 17.80 18.85
CA GLU A 327 -0.19 16.59 19.65
C GLU A 327 -0.66 15.40 18.82
N VAL A 328 0.23 14.41 18.68
CA VAL A 328 -0.11 13.15 18.03
C VAL A 328 -0.48 12.13 19.10
N THR A 329 -1.67 11.58 18.96
CA THR A 329 -2.20 10.53 19.83
C THR A 329 -1.92 9.14 19.26
N GLY A 330 -1.96 8.17 20.16
CA GLY A 330 -1.75 6.76 19.87
C GLY A 330 -0.44 6.46 19.16
N GLY A 331 0.66 6.81 19.83
CA GLY A 331 2.05 6.51 19.45
C GLY A 331 2.48 7.04 18.08
N GLY A 332 1.94 8.19 17.66
CA GLY A 332 2.33 8.85 16.40
C GLY A 332 1.38 8.62 15.22
N GLY A 333 0.35 7.78 15.37
CA GLY A 333 -0.52 7.35 14.27
C GLY A 333 -1.77 8.20 14.02
N THR A 334 -2.17 9.09 14.94
CA THR A 334 -3.43 9.82 14.81
C THR A 334 -3.35 11.21 15.42
N VAL A 335 -3.75 12.24 14.67
CA VAL A 335 -3.92 13.60 15.17
C VAL A 335 -5.41 13.88 15.27
N LEU A 336 -5.95 13.88 16.49
CA LEU A 336 -7.32 14.33 16.73
C LEU A 336 -7.41 15.84 16.48
N LEU A 337 -8.46 16.31 15.79
CA LEU A 337 -8.66 17.73 15.52
C LEU A 337 -9.31 18.42 16.73
N THR A 338 -8.58 18.43 17.84
CA THR A 338 -8.87 19.27 19.00
C THR A 338 -8.71 20.74 18.64
N GLU A 339 -9.19 21.64 19.50
CA GLU A 339 -9.04 23.07 19.26
C GLU A 339 -7.56 23.49 19.22
N GLU A 340 -6.71 22.89 20.06
CA GLU A 340 -5.27 23.12 20.07
C GLU A 340 -4.60 22.63 18.78
N ASN A 341 -4.94 21.43 18.30
CA ASN A 341 -4.37 20.88 17.07
C ASN A 341 -4.85 21.64 15.84
N LYS A 342 -6.11 22.09 15.80
CA LYS A 342 -6.60 22.98 14.74
C LYS A 342 -5.85 24.30 14.73
N GLN A 343 -5.64 24.93 15.89
CA GLN A 343 -4.87 26.16 15.98
C GLN A 343 -3.43 25.98 15.49
N ALA A 344 -2.82 24.84 15.83
CA ALA A 344 -1.49 24.47 15.36
C ALA A 344 -1.44 24.31 13.83
N ILE A 345 -2.42 23.61 13.24
CA ILE A 345 -2.57 23.44 11.77
C ILE A 345 -2.78 24.80 11.09
N GLU A 346 -3.64 25.66 11.63
CA GLU A 346 -3.95 26.99 11.10
C GLU A 346 -2.73 27.93 11.07
N ALA A 347 -1.74 27.71 11.95
CA ALA A 347 -0.50 28.47 11.96
C ALA A 347 0.44 28.12 10.80
N VAL A 348 0.23 26.97 10.14
CA VAL A 348 1.07 26.50 9.03
C VAL A 348 0.61 27.13 7.72
N THR A 349 1.46 28.01 7.18
CA THR A 349 1.22 28.70 5.90
C THR A 349 2.05 28.15 4.74
N SER A 350 3.10 27.39 5.03
CA SER A 350 3.93 26.73 4.01
C SER A 350 4.29 25.33 4.44
N LEU A 351 4.07 24.36 3.55
CA LEU A 351 4.38 22.96 3.78
C LEU A 351 5.21 22.39 2.62
N ASN A 352 6.32 21.75 2.97
CA ASN A 352 7.16 20.99 2.04
C ASN A 352 7.27 19.54 2.50
N ILE A 353 6.71 18.64 1.71
CA ILE A 353 6.70 17.19 1.87
C ILE A 353 7.21 16.50 0.57
N GLU A 354 8.09 17.18 -0.18
CA GLU A 354 8.72 16.65 -1.39
C GLU A 354 9.60 15.43 -1.08
N GLY A 355 9.58 14.41 -1.95
CA GLY A 355 10.55 13.31 -1.89
C GLY A 355 10.38 12.41 -0.67
N LYS A 356 9.16 12.26 -0.16
CA LYS A 356 8.84 11.51 1.07
C LYS A 356 8.29 10.11 0.80
N ASN A 357 8.30 9.67 -0.46
CA ASN A 357 7.72 8.39 -0.90
C ASN A 357 6.23 8.23 -0.53
N LEU A 358 5.49 9.34 -0.49
CA LEU A 358 4.07 9.34 -0.11
C LEU A 358 3.21 8.83 -1.27
N THR A 359 2.26 7.96 -0.97
CA THR A 359 1.23 7.50 -1.91
C THR A 359 -0.12 8.21 -1.70
N ASP A 360 -0.33 8.75 -0.50
CA ASP A 360 -1.52 9.47 -0.06
C ASP A 360 -1.11 10.57 0.93
N ILE A 361 -1.78 11.73 0.87
CA ILE A 361 -1.61 12.86 1.79
C ILE A 361 -2.91 13.31 2.44
N SER A 362 -3.91 12.42 2.51
CA SER A 362 -5.15 12.65 3.25
C SER A 362 -4.86 13.20 4.64
N GLY A 363 -5.54 14.28 5.01
CA GLY A 363 -5.21 15.15 6.13
C GLY A 363 -4.73 16.54 5.71
N ILE A 364 -4.21 16.69 4.49
CA ILE A 364 -3.80 18.00 3.96
C ILE A 364 -4.98 18.97 3.80
N GLU A 365 -6.20 18.45 3.59
CA GLU A 365 -7.44 19.22 3.44
C GLU A 365 -7.77 20.11 4.65
N TYR A 366 -7.22 19.78 5.83
CA TYR A 366 -7.39 20.59 7.06
C TYR A 366 -6.45 21.80 7.11
N PHE A 367 -5.43 21.87 6.26
CA PHE A 367 -4.43 22.95 6.26
C PHE A 367 -4.91 24.18 5.45
N THR A 368 -6.10 24.68 5.75
CA THR A 368 -6.81 25.69 4.94
C THR A 368 -6.10 27.05 4.83
N ASN A 369 -5.12 27.33 5.70
CA ASN A 369 -4.31 28.55 5.68
C ASN A 369 -3.02 28.43 4.85
N LEU A 370 -2.76 27.28 4.20
CA LEU A 370 -1.59 27.14 3.33
C LEU A 370 -1.63 28.12 2.17
N THR A 371 -0.52 28.84 2.00
CA THR A 371 -0.23 29.68 0.85
C THR A 371 0.79 29.03 -0.08
N SER A 372 1.56 28.05 0.40
CA SER A 372 2.56 27.30 -0.36
C SER A 372 2.55 25.81 0.01
N LEU A 373 2.41 24.95 -1.01
CA LEU A 373 2.53 23.50 -0.86
C LEU A 373 3.51 22.92 -1.89
N ASN A 374 4.56 22.26 -1.41
CA ASN A 374 5.39 21.39 -2.24
C ASN A 374 5.21 19.93 -1.82
N CYS A 375 4.63 19.13 -2.70
CA CYS A 375 4.41 17.69 -2.56
C CYS A 375 4.96 16.90 -3.76
N GLY A 376 5.91 17.48 -4.50
CA GLY A 376 6.53 16.83 -5.65
C GLY A 376 7.38 15.61 -5.31
N LYS A 377 7.79 14.83 -6.32
CA LYS A 377 8.63 13.63 -6.20
C LYS A 377 8.09 12.62 -5.18
N ASN A 378 6.79 12.37 -5.24
CA ASN A 378 6.12 11.35 -4.45
C ASN A 378 5.46 10.33 -5.41
N GLN A 379 4.56 9.51 -4.91
CA GLN A 379 3.82 8.49 -5.66
C GLN A 379 2.31 8.75 -5.56
N LEU A 380 1.92 10.04 -5.50
CA LEU A 380 0.52 10.44 -5.31
C LEU A 380 -0.30 10.13 -6.56
N THR A 381 -1.45 9.49 -6.36
CA THR A 381 -2.45 9.23 -7.41
C THR A 381 -3.62 10.21 -7.38
N ALA A 382 -3.85 10.83 -6.22
CA ALA A 382 -4.83 11.89 -5.98
C ALA A 382 -4.19 13.02 -5.16
N LEU A 383 -4.76 14.23 -5.25
CA LEU A 383 -4.29 15.41 -4.54
C LEU A 383 -5.48 16.23 -3.99
N PRO A 384 -5.88 16.02 -2.71
CA PRO A 384 -7.09 16.64 -2.12
C PRO A 384 -6.82 18.09 -1.67
N VAL A 385 -6.68 19.00 -2.64
CA VAL A 385 -6.33 20.41 -2.41
C VAL A 385 -7.47 21.39 -2.68
N GLU A 386 -8.65 20.91 -3.06
CA GLU A 386 -9.78 21.72 -3.54
C GLU A 386 -10.27 22.80 -2.54
N ASN A 387 -10.02 22.59 -1.24
CA ASN A 387 -10.41 23.50 -0.16
C ASN A 387 -9.28 24.45 0.28
N LEU A 388 -8.07 24.31 -0.26
CA LEU A 388 -6.90 25.11 0.12
C LEU A 388 -6.85 26.43 -0.66
N THR A 389 -7.94 27.20 -0.61
CA THR A 389 -8.18 28.37 -1.48
C THR A 389 -7.19 29.53 -1.27
N ASN A 390 -6.39 29.49 -0.21
CA ASN A 390 -5.32 30.45 0.06
C ASN A 390 -4.01 30.15 -0.67
N LEU A 391 -3.89 29.00 -1.35
CA LEU A 391 -2.69 28.62 -2.08
C LEU A 391 -2.35 29.63 -3.17
N THR A 392 -1.09 30.08 -3.12
CA THR A 392 -0.43 30.90 -4.14
C THR A 392 0.61 30.10 -4.92
N LEU A 393 1.24 29.11 -4.27
CA LEU A 393 2.25 28.24 -4.85
C LEU A 393 1.85 26.78 -4.66
N LEU A 394 1.75 26.02 -5.76
CA LEU A 394 1.52 24.57 -5.72
C LEU A 394 2.52 23.84 -6.62
N TYR A 395 3.39 23.06 -5.98
CA TYR A 395 4.36 22.18 -6.65
C TYR A 395 4.00 20.72 -6.38
N CYS A 396 3.54 20.01 -7.42
CA CYS A 396 3.10 18.61 -7.35
C CYS A 396 3.69 17.74 -8.47
N SER A 397 4.79 18.20 -9.07
CA SER A 397 5.51 17.50 -10.15
C SER A 397 6.09 16.15 -9.73
N TYR A 398 6.35 15.26 -10.69
CA TYR A 398 6.86 13.91 -10.45
C TYR A 398 5.97 13.12 -9.49
N ASN A 399 4.72 12.92 -9.89
CA ASN A 399 3.73 12.09 -9.21
C ASN A 399 3.00 11.21 -10.25
N GLN A 400 1.92 10.55 -9.85
CA GLN A 400 1.10 9.68 -10.70
C GLN A 400 -0.32 10.23 -10.83
N LEU A 401 -0.48 11.55 -10.78
CA LEU A 401 -1.80 12.21 -10.79
C LEU A 401 -2.46 12.06 -12.17
N THR A 402 -3.70 11.58 -12.18
CA THR A 402 -4.54 11.49 -13.39
C THR A 402 -5.52 12.67 -13.50
N GLU A 403 -5.82 13.29 -12.35
CA GLU A 403 -6.65 14.48 -12.20
C GLU A 403 -5.99 15.47 -11.22
N LEU A 404 -6.35 16.75 -11.33
CA LEU A 404 -5.80 17.81 -10.50
C LEU A 404 -6.88 18.87 -10.20
N PRO A 405 -7.51 18.85 -9.00
CA PRO A 405 -8.68 19.68 -8.67
C PRO A 405 -8.29 21.12 -8.25
N VAL A 406 -7.68 21.88 -9.16
CA VAL A 406 -7.16 23.24 -8.89
C VAL A 406 -8.13 24.38 -9.22
N GLU A 407 -9.31 24.07 -9.75
CA GLU A 407 -10.26 25.05 -10.32
C GLU A 407 -10.75 26.14 -9.36
N LYS A 408 -10.74 25.87 -8.04
CA LYS A 408 -11.12 26.81 -6.98
C LYS A 408 -9.94 27.60 -6.42
N LEU A 409 -8.71 27.28 -6.80
CA LEU A 409 -7.48 27.86 -6.23
C LEU A 409 -7.11 29.16 -6.94
N THR A 410 -8.03 30.11 -7.00
CA THR A 410 -7.93 31.34 -7.81
C THR A 410 -6.81 32.29 -7.38
N ASN A 411 -6.17 32.02 -6.24
CA ASN A 411 -5.00 32.75 -5.74
C ASN A 411 -3.66 32.22 -6.25
N LEU A 412 -3.65 31.10 -6.99
CA LEU A 412 -2.41 30.54 -7.54
C LEU A 412 -1.70 31.53 -8.47
N THR A 413 -0.45 31.82 -8.14
CA THR A 413 0.50 32.56 -8.97
C THR A 413 1.49 31.63 -9.66
N GLU A 414 1.75 30.45 -9.07
CA GLU A 414 2.57 29.40 -9.67
C GLU A 414 1.94 28.02 -9.46
N LEU A 415 1.84 27.26 -10.55
CA LEU A 415 1.40 25.87 -10.54
C LEU A 415 2.37 25.01 -11.35
N SER A 416 3.03 24.07 -10.68
CA SER A 416 3.90 23.08 -11.32
C SER A 416 3.35 21.68 -11.12
N CYS A 417 2.99 21.03 -12.22
CA CYS A 417 2.40 19.68 -12.25
C CYS A 417 3.01 18.79 -13.34
N PHE A 418 4.23 19.13 -13.80
CA PHE A 418 4.92 18.38 -14.83
C PHE A 418 5.31 16.96 -14.37
N ASP A 419 5.52 16.04 -15.32
CA ASP A 419 5.78 14.62 -15.04
C ASP A 419 4.67 14.00 -14.18
N ASN A 420 3.45 14.00 -14.73
CA ASN A 420 2.26 13.34 -14.19
C ASN A 420 1.51 12.62 -15.33
N GLN A 421 0.28 12.14 -15.07
CA GLN A 421 -0.55 11.42 -16.05
C GLN A 421 -1.85 12.19 -16.37
N LEU A 422 -1.82 13.52 -16.29
CA LEU A 422 -3.00 14.38 -16.46
C LEU A 422 -3.49 14.35 -17.91
N THR A 423 -4.79 14.10 -18.10
CA THR A 423 -5.45 14.15 -19.42
C THR A 423 -6.17 15.48 -19.68
N ALA A 424 -6.49 16.21 -18.60
CA ALA A 424 -7.06 17.55 -18.60
C ALA A 424 -6.49 18.37 -17.43
N LEU A 425 -6.47 19.69 -17.57
CA LEU A 425 -5.97 20.61 -16.54
C LEU A 425 -6.89 21.84 -16.44
N PRO A 426 -7.73 21.95 -15.38
CA PRO A 426 -8.78 22.98 -15.28
C PRO A 426 -8.25 24.35 -14.80
N VAL A 427 -7.36 24.97 -15.58
CA VAL A 427 -6.70 26.25 -15.21
C VAL A 427 -7.45 27.52 -15.62
N LYS A 428 -8.57 27.42 -16.36
CA LYS A 428 -9.22 28.56 -17.05
C LYS A 428 -9.54 29.79 -16.17
N ASN A 429 -9.74 29.59 -14.87
CA ASN A 429 -10.12 30.62 -13.91
C ASN A 429 -8.94 31.12 -13.05
N LEU A 430 -7.73 30.57 -13.24
CA LEU A 430 -6.56 30.86 -12.41
C LEU A 430 -5.83 32.11 -12.92
N THR A 431 -6.54 33.23 -13.03
CA THR A 431 -6.10 34.44 -13.76
C THR A 431 -4.87 35.14 -13.17
N GLN A 432 -4.45 34.74 -11.96
CA GLN A 432 -3.24 35.25 -11.30
C GLN A 432 -1.98 34.43 -11.63
N LEU A 433 -2.10 33.32 -12.36
CA LEU A 433 -0.95 32.50 -12.74
C LEU A 433 0.06 33.30 -13.56
N THR A 434 1.32 33.22 -13.12
CA THR A 434 2.48 33.80 -13.80
C THR A 434 3.42 32.72 -14.35
N SER A 435 3.37 31.50 -13.81
CA SER A 435 4.17 30.36 -14.24
C SER A 435 3.33 29.07 -14.23
N LEU A 436 3.36 28.32 -15.34
CA LEU A 436 2.66 27.04 -15.48
C LEU A 436 3.54 25.97 -16.16
N PRO A 437 4.37 25.24 -15.39
CA PRO A 437 4.95 23.97 -15.83
C PRO A 437 3.96 22.81 -15.75
N CYS A 438 3.52 22.32 -16.91
CA CYS A 438 2.62 21.17 -17.09
C CYS A 438 3.11 20.20 -18.19
N ASN A 439 4.39 20.27 -18.54
CA ASN A 439 5.03 19.38 -19.51
C ASN A 439 5.03 17.92 -19.06
N ASN A 440 5.26 17.00 -20.01
CA ASN A 440 5.28 15.55 -19.75
C ASN A 440 3.99 15.07 -19.06
N ASN A 441 2.86 15.31 -19.73
CA ASN A 441 1.53 14.85 -19.33
C ASN A 441 0.82 14.28 -20.57
N GLN A 442 -0.48 14.03 -20.48
CA GLN A 442 -1.31 13.50 -21.56
C GLN A 442 -2.41 14.48 -21.98
N LEU A 443 -2.15 15.80 -21.82
CA LEU A 443 -3.14 16.85 -22.05
C LEU A 443 -3.51 16.93 -23.53
N THR A 444 -4.82 16.91 -23.82
CA THR A 444 -5.36 17.04 -25.19
C THR A 444 -5.80 18.47 -25.53
N ALA A 445 -6.10 19.26 -24.49
CA ALA A 445 -6.43 20.68 -24.54
C ALA A 445 -5.88 21.39 -23.29
N LEU A 446 -5.58 22.69 -23.43
CA LEU A 446 -5.11 23.51 -22.32
C LEU A 446 -5.76 24.92 -22.38
N PRO A 447 -6.76 25.22 -21.53
CA PRO A 447 -7.52 26.45 -21.59
C PRO A 447 -6.79 27.62 -20.90
N VAL A 448 -5.78 28.17 -21.57
CA VAL A 448 -4.96 29.27 -21.07
C VAL A 448 -5.46 30.67 -21.45
N GLU A 449 -6.52 30.79 -22.25
CA GLU A 449 -6.89 32.04 -22.93
C GLU A 449 -7.18 33.24 -22.01
N ASN A 450 -7.48 33.00 -20.73
CA ASN A 450 -7.75 34.05 -19.74
C ASN A 450 -6.57 34.32 -18.78
N LEU A 451 -5.46 33.59 -18.91
CA LEU A 451 -4.29 33.68 -18.04
C LEU A 451 -3.38 34.86 -18.40
N THR A 452 -3.95 36.07 -18.51
CA THR A 452 -3.26 37.26 -19.04
C THR A 452 -2.00 37.69 -18.28
N GLN A 453 -1.81 37.22 -17.04
CA GLN A 453 -0.60 37.44 -16.23
C GLN A 453 0.52 36.41 -16.47
N LEU A 454 0.26 35.38 -17.29
CA LEU A 454 1.19 34.29 -17.52
C LEU A 454 2.45 34.78 -18.23
N LYS A 455 3.60 34.51 -17.62
CA LYS A 455 4.94 34.85 -18.13
C LYS A 455 5.65 33.62 -18.67
N ASN A 456 5.48 32.46 -18.02
CA ASN A 456 6.14 31.23 -18.40
C ASN A 456 5.11 30.11 -18.59
N LEU A 457 5.07 29.53 -19.79
CA LEU A 457 4.24 28.37 -20.11
C LEU A 457 5.13 27.24 -20.63
N TYR A 458 5.19 26.14 -19.89
CA TYR A 458 5.82 24.89 -20.32
C TYR A 458 4.76 23.81 -20.42
N CYS A 459 4.42 23.42 -21.64
CA CYS A 459 3.39 22.43 -21.96
C CYS A 459 3.88 21.42 -23.02
N ASN A 460 5.19 21.32 -23.22
CA ASN A 460 5.80 20.35 -24.11
C ASN A 460 5.56 18.89 -23.68
N ASN A 461 5.75 17.95 -24.60
CA ASN A 461 5.49 16.52 -24.37
C ASN A 461 4.06 16.29 -23.84
N ASN A 462 3.09 16.70 -24.65
CA ASN A 462 1.66 16.52 -24.41
C ASN A 462 0.97 16.10 -25.73
N GLN A 463 -0.36 16.12 -25.77
CA GLN A 463 -1.15 15.72 -26.92
C GLN A 463 -2.02 16.88 -27.44
N LEU A 464 -1.58 18.13 -27.23
CA LEU A 464 -2.35 19.33 -27.53
C LEU A 464 -2.55 19.47 -29.04
N THR A 465 -3.79 19.66 -29.46
CA THR A 465 -4.16 19.87 -30.87
C THR A 465 -4.33 21.35 -31.24
N SER A 466 -4.51 22.20 -30.23
CA SER A 466 -4.56 23.66 -30.34
C SER A 466 -4.04 24.29 -29.05
N LEU A 467 -3.57 25.54 -29.12
CA LEU A 467 -3.10 26.28 -27.95
C LEU A 467 -3.48 27.77 -28.06
N PRO A 468 -4.48 28.26 -27.30
CA PRO A 468 -5.02 29.60 -27.46
C PRO A 468 -4.19 30.68 -26.71
N VAL A 469 -3.00 31.00 -27.21
CA VAL A 469 -2.08 31.98 -26.57
C VAL A 469 -2.36 33.45 -26.92
N GLY A 470 -3.32 33.75 -27.81
CA GLY A 470 -3.48 35.08 -28.42
C GLY A 470 -3.78 36.24 -27.47
N LYS A 471 -4.11 35.99 -26.19
CA LYS A 471 -4.32 37.03 -25.16
C LYS A 471 -3.19 37.10 -24.11
N LEU A 472 -2.16 36.26 -24.23
CA LEU A 472 -1.08 36.13 -23.26
C LEU A 472 0.02 37.17 -23.48
N ASN A 473 -0.33 38.45 -23.42
CA ASN A 473 0.57 39.55 -23.82
C ASN A 473 1.82 39.69 -22.93
N ASN A 474 1.81 39.09 -21.74
CA ASN A 474 2.94 39.06 -20.80
C ASN A 474 3.83 37.82 -20.94
N LEU A 475 3.51 36.92 -21.88
CA LEU A 475 4.22 35.66 -22.04
C LEU A 475 5.65 35.93 -22.54
N ASN A 476 6.61 35.48 -21.75
CA ASN A 476 8.03 35.64 -21.96
C ASN A 476 8.67 34.35 -22.51
N VAL A 477 8.23 33.21 -22.00
CA VAL A 477 8.67 31.88 -22.44
C VAL A 477 7.46 31.05 -22.81
N LEU A 478 7.47 30.54 -24.04
CA LEU A 478 6.52 29.54 -24.51
C LEU A 478 7.27 28.29 -24.94
N ASN A 479 7.09 27.21 -24.20
CA ASN A 479 7.51 25.88 -24.60
C ASN A 479 6.29 24.97 -24.82
N CYS A 480 6.08 24.59 -26.08
CA CYS A 480 5.00 23.72 -26.57
C CYS A 480 5.49 22.71 -27.62
N HIS A 481 6.81 22.43 -27.67
CA HIS A 481 7.34 21.38 -28.56
C HIS A 481 6.79 20.00 -28.17
N ASP A 482 6.92 19.00 -29.05
CA ASP A 482 6.43 17.63 -28.78
C ASP A 482 4.94 17.58 -28.38
N ASN A 483 4.10 18.10 -29.28
CA ASN A 483 2.64 18.10 -29.16
C ASN A 483 1.99 17.61 -30.47
N ARG A 484 0.71 17.93 -30.71
CA ARG A 484 -0.04 17.64 -31.93
C ARG A 484 -0.58 18.89 -32.61
N LEU A 485 0.09 20.03 -32.42
CA LEU A 485 -0.31 21.32 -32.98
C LEU A 485 -0.12 21.32 -34.50
N THR A 486 -1.08 21.88 -35.21
CA THR A 486 -0.99 22.08 -36.68
C THR A 486 -0.76 23.54 -37.05
N GLU A 487 -1.25 24.44 -36.21
CA GLU A 487 -1.10 25.88 -36.34
C GLU A 487 -0.88 26.49 -34.96
N LEU A 488 -0.03 27.52 -34.89
CA LEU A 488 0.17 28.34 -33.70
C LEU A 488 0.22 29.82 -34.10
N ASP A 489 -0.79 30.61 -33.69
CA ASP A 489 -0.82 32.06 -33.91
C ASP A 489 -0.26 32.79 -32.68
N ILE A 490 0.91 33.42 -32.85
CA ILE A 490 1.54 34.24 -31.82
C ILE A 490 1.57 35.73 -32.17
N THR A 491 0.83 36.17 -33.19
CA THR A 491 0.88 37.56 -33.69
C THR A 491 0.63 38.62 -32.62
N SER A 492 -0.17 38.29 -31.61
CA SER A 492 -0.48 39.18 -30.47
C SER A 492 0.49 39.04 -29.28
N VAL A 493 1.35 38.02 -29.28
CA VAL A 493 2.28 37.71 -28.18
C VAL A 493 3.63 38.38 -28.41
N THR A 494 3.70 39.69 -28.18
CA THR A 494 4.86 40.52 -28.54
C THR A 494 6.01 40.47 -27.52
N SER A 495 5.77 39.96 -26.32
CA SER A 495 6.74 39.95 -25.20
C SER A 495 7.62 38.71 -25.10
N LEU A 496 7.50 37.78 -26.07
CA LEU A 496 8.25 36.52 -26.06
C LEU A 496 9.74 36.76 -26.23
N ASN A 497 10.52 36.17 -25.33
CA ASN A 497 11.98 36.07 -25.43
C ASN A 497 12.40 34.72 -26.00
N SER A 498 11.70 33.64 -25.65
CA SER A 498 12.01 32.27 -26.03
C SER A 498 10.77 31.52 -26.50
N LEU A 499 10.89 30.84 -27.65
CA LEU A 499 9.84 30.03 -28.25
C LEU A 499 10.40 28.66 -28.64
N TYR A 500 9.74 27.60 -28.16
CA TYR A 500 9.98 26.21 -28.53
C TYR A 500 8.64 25.58 -28.91
N CYS A 501 8.47 25.18 -30.16
CA CYS A 501 7.18 24.78 -30.73
C CYS A 501 7.29 23.68 -31.81
N GLY A 502 8.49 23.17 -32.08
CA GLY A 502 8.70 22.12 -33.08
C GLY A 502 8.31 20.73 -32.61
N ASN A 503 8.77 19.73 -33.36
CA ASN A 503 8.58 18.30 -33.06
C ASN A 503 7.10 17.89 -32.89
N GLN A 504 6.20 18.51 -33.66
CA GLN A 504 4.78 18.14 -33.60
C GLN A 504 4.54 16.78 -34.27
N THR A 505 3.53 16.05 -33.81
CA THR A 505 3.13 14.74 -34.34
C THR A 505 1.63 14.68 -34.68
N ASN A 506 1.19 13.69 -35.44
CA ASN A 506 -0.24 13.33 -35.48
C ASN A 506 -0.61 12.36 -34.34
N ALA A 507 -1.86 11.92 -34.32
CA ALA A 507 -2.34 10.90 -33.39
C ALA A 507 -1.60 9.55 -33.51
N ALA A 508 -0.99 9.24 -34.66
CA ALA A 508 -0.20 8.03 -34.88
C ALA A 508 1.28 8.19 -34.46
N GLY A 509 1.69 9.36 -33.96
CA GLY A 509 3.07 9.65 -33.56
C GLY A 509 3.99 10.00 -34.73
N GLU A 510 3.46 10.19 -35.95
CA GLU A 510 4.27 10.56 -37.11
C GLU A 510 4.58 12.06 -37.08
N PRO A 511 5.83 12.48 -37.37
CA PRO A 511 6.21 13.88 -37.39
C PRO A 511 5.38 14.71 -38.36
N ARG A 512 4.98 15.91 -37.95
CA ARG A 512 4.23 16.88 -38.76
C ARG A 512 4.85 18.26 -38.72
N THR A 513 4.62 19.00 -39.80
CA THR A 513 5.02 20.41 -39.86
C THR A 513 4.00 21.27 -39.12
N LEU A 514 4.48 22.12 -38.20
CA LEU A 514 3.68 23.17 -37.59
C LEU A 514 3.68 24.41 -38.48
N THR A 515 2.52 24.99 -38.76
CA THR A 515 2.44 26.34 -39.31
C THR A 515 2.45 27.37 -38.17
N LEU A 516 3.52 28.15 -38.08
CA LEU A 516 3.68 29.21 -37.08
C LEU A 516 3.31 30.56 -37.72
N ILE A 517 2.27 31.21 -37.20
CA ILE A 517 1.77 32.50 -37.71
C ILE A 517 2.39 33.65 -36.91
N LEU A 518 3.04 34.57 -37.63
CA LEU A 518 3.89 35.62 -37.08
C LEU A 518 3.58 36.99 -37.67
N THR A 519 3.98 38.04 -36.95
CA THR A 519 4.22 39.37 -37.55
C THR A 519 5.58 39.40 -38.25
N SER A 520 5.82 40.40 -39.11
CA SER A 520 7.13 40.58 -39.75
C SER A 520 8.29 40.71 -38.74
N ALA A 521 8.07 41.44 -37.64
CA ALA A 521 9.08 41.60 -36.59
C ALA A 521 9.38 40.29 -35.85
N GLN A 522 8.36 39.47 -35.60
CA GLN A 522 8.55 38.14 -34.99
C GLN A 522 9.24 37.17 -35.96
N LYS A 523 8.97 37.27 -37.27
CA LYS A 523 9.68 36.49 -38.30
C LYS A 523 11.17 36.80 -38.35
N ASP A 524 11.56 38.08 -38.22
CA ASP A 524 12.97 38.45 -38.10
C ASP A 524 13.63 37.82 -36.85
N THR A 525 12.91 37.80 -35.71
CA THR A 525 13.39 37.15 -34.48
C THR A 525 13.49 35.63 -34.65
N TRP A 526 12.53 35.02 -35.35
CA TRP A 526 12.56 33.61 -35.69
C TRP A 526 13.80 33.26 -36.50
N ASP A 527 14.05 33.96 -37.62
CA ASP A 527 15.17 33.67 -38.51
C ASP A 527 16.54 33.88 -37.85
N LYS A 528 16.65 34.86 -36.95
CA LYS A 528 17.90 35.18 -36.24
C LYS A 528 18.15 34.30 -35.01
N ARG A 529 17.11 33.75 -34.40
CA ARG A 529 17.21 33.14 -33.06
C ARG A 529 16.35 31.89 -32.93
N TRP A 530 15.02 32.01 -32.87
CA TRP A 530 14.17 30.89 -32.44
C TRP A 530 14.24 29.70 -33.40
N GLY A 531 14.27 29.94 -34.71
CA GLY A 531 14.31 28.88 -35.71
C GLY A 531 15.59 28.04 -35.72
N SER A 532 16.64 28.47 -34.99
CA SER A 532 17.89 27.71 -34.82
C SER A 532 17.89 26.76 -33.62
N TYR A 533 16.85 26.78 -32.79
CA TYR A 533 16.75 25.87 -31.66
C TYR A 533 16.39 24.46 -32.12
N ASP A 534 17.05 23.45 -31.56
CA ASP A 534 16.82 22.04 -31.92
C ASP A 534 15.36 21.61 -31.68
N ASP A 535 14.70 22.18 -30.66
CA ASP A 535 13.30 21.92 -30.33
C ASP A 535 12.30 22.58 -31.30
N ASN A 536 12.77 23.32 -32.32
CA ASN A 536 11.96 23.98 -33.35
C ASN A 536 12.01 23.26 -34.70
N ALA A 537 12.31 21.96 -34.71
CA ALA A 537 12.31 21.16 -35.93
C ALA A 537 10.91 21.12 -36.59
N ARG A 538 10.89 21.12 -37.93
CA ARG A 538 9.66 21.01 -38.76
C ARG A 538 8.64 22.13 -38.49
N VAL A 539 9.09 23.37 -38.38
CA VAL A 539 8.20 24.54 -38.29
C VAL A 539 8.27 25.36 -39.58
N SER A 540 7.11 25.64 -40.16
CA SER A 540 6.92 26.57 -41.28
C SER A 540 6.46 27.91 -40.73
N ALA A 541 7.31 28.94 -40.81
CA ALA A 541 7.02 30.26 -40.28
C ALA A 541 6.39 31.16 -41.36
N GLU A 542 5.13 31.53 -41.17
CA GLU A 542 4.33 32.33 -42.10
C GLU A 542 3.99 33.70 -41.51
N VAL A 543 4.12 34.74 -42.32
CA VAL A 543 3.78 36.11 -41.91
C VAL A 543 2.32 36.39 -42.24
N LYS A 544 1.54 36.79 -41.23
CA LYS A 544 0.20 37.32 -41.42
C LYS A 544 0.32 38.81 -41.72
N ASP A 545 -0.10 39.22 -42.91
CA ASP A 545 -0.12 40.62 -43.30
C ASP A 545 -1.23 41.35 -42.51
N LEU A 546 -0.85 41.90 -41.35
CA LEU A 546 -1.70 42.81 -40.59
C LEU A 546 -1.64 44.15 -41.32
N GLY A 547 -2.42 44.27 -42.39
CA GLY A 547 -2.35 45.34 -43.38
C GLY A 547 -1.98 46.70 -42.79
N SER A 548 -1.03 47.38 -43.44
CA SER A 548 -0.47 48.65 -42.99
C SER A 548 -1.58 49.63 -42.57
N THR A 549 -1.64 49.99 -41.30
CA THR A 549 -2.23 51.27 -40.90
C THR A 549 -1.22 52.36 -41.27
N ALA A 550 -1.20 52.70 -42.55
CA ALA A 550 -0.55 53.91 -43.03
C ALA A 550 -1.31 55.11 -42.45
N HIS A 551 -0.82 55.65 -41.35
CA HIS A 551 -1.12 57.02 -40.95
C HIS A 551 -0.48 57.94 -41.99
N TRP A 552 -1.32 58.61 -42.77
CA TRP A 552 -0.96 59.78 -43.58
C TRP A 552 -0.98 61.04 -42.72
#